data_AF-A0A0H2Z977-F1
#
_entry.id   AF-A0A0H2Z977-F1
#
_cell.length_a   1.000
_cell.length_b   1.000
_cell.length_c   1.000
_cell.angle_alpha   90.00
_cell.angle_beta   90.00
_cell.angle_gamma   90.00
#
_symmetry.space_group_name_H-M   'P 1'
#
loop_
_entity.id
_entity.type
_entity.pdbx_description
1 polymer ?
#
loop_
_entity_poly.entity_id
_entity_poly.type
_entity_poly.pdbx_seq_one_letter_code
_entity_poly.pdbx_strand_id
1 'polypeptide(L)'
;MSADPLIPWFLARGLAVRPHCLRDTSIALGWQVLAHGCELAWRCDGERVWIVMLRRRQARSGLANPFAALYLLAEATLDTLGPRQRLYGKVLALAGSPLPGERMARFYRRWTGAAEPADGWFELEAGRVVTQRSLRKRQKPDRA
;
A
#
# COMPACT_ATOMS: atom_id res chain seq x y z
N MET A 1 -2.51 19.37 -14.93
CA MET A 1 -2.23 18.22 -14.05
C MET A 1 -3.23 17.15 -14.40
N SER A 2 -2.78 15.99 -14.90
CA SER A 2 -3.69 14.86 -15.11
C SER A 2 -4.26 14.43 -13.76
N ALA A 3 -5.56 14.14 -13.71
CA ALA A 3 -6.17 13.53 -12.52
C ALA A 3 -5.44 12.21 -12.24
N ASP A 4 -5.18 11.91 -10.96
CA ASP A 4 -4.50 10.66 -10.59
C ASP A 4 -5.40 9.47 -10.99
N PRO A 5 -4.88 8.54 -11.80
CA PRO A 5 -5.69 7.51 -12.45
C PRO A 5 -6.31 6.53 -11.46
N LEU A 6 -5.76 6.41 -10.24
CA LEU A 6 -6.27 5.46 -9.24
C LEU A 6 -7.48 6.02 -8.47
N ILE A 7 -7.72 7.33 -8.50
CA ILE A 7 -8.82 7.96 -7.75
C ILE A 7 -10.19 7.33 -8.09
N PRO A 8 -10.58 7.21 -9.38
CA PRO A 8 -11.89 6.61 -9.72
C PRO A 8 -12.04 5.18 -9.19
N TRP A 9 -10.95 4.40 -9.16
CA TRP A 9 -10.97 3.02 -8.66
C TRP A 9 -11.33 2.94 -7.17
N PHE A 10 -10.77 3.84 -6.36
CA PHE A 10 -11.06 3.94 -4.93
C PHE A 10 -12.49 4.46 -4.68
N LEU A 11 -12.90 5.51 -5.40
CA LEU A 11 -14.23 6.09 -5.27
C LEU A 11 -15.33 5.07 -5.63
N ALA A 12 -15.14 4.28 -6.69
CA ALA A 12 -16.07 3.23 -7.11
C ALA A 12 -16.27 2.13 -6.03
N ARG A 13 -15.37 2.04 -5.06
CA ARG A 13 -15.43 1.09 -3.92
C ARG A 13 -15.89 1.74 -2.63
N GLY A 14 -16.43 2.97 -2.71
CA GLY A 14 -16.96 3.71 -1.56
C GLY A 14 -15.89 4.27 -0.62
N LEU A 15 -14.63 4.33 -1.06
CA LEU A 15 -13.54 4.88 -0.26
C LEU A 15 -13.41 6.40 -0.51
N ALA A 16 -13.43 7.17 0.56
CA ALA A 16 -13.18 8.60 0.48
C ALA A 16 -11.70 8.87 0.16
N VAL A 17 -11.45 9.58 -0.94
CA VAL A 17 -10.13 10.05 -1.36
C VAL A 17 -10.01 11.53 -1.03
N ARG A 18 -8.90 11.93 -0.42
CA ARG A 18 -8.59 13.34 -0.14
C ARG A 18 -7.12 13.65 -0.46
N PRO A 19 -6.75 14.91 -0.70
CA PRO A 19 -5.34 15.28 -0.83
C PRO A 19 -4.52 14.89 0.41
N HIS A 20 -3.29 14.47 0.19
CA HIS A 20 -2.27 14.32 1.23
C HIS A 20 -1.27 15.46 1.09
N CYS A 21 -1.25 16.37 2.06
CA CYS A 21 -0.40 17.56 2.00
C CYS A 21 0.82 17.44 2.90
N LEU A 22 1.87 18.21 2.58
CA LEU A 22 3.06 18.31 3.40
C LEU A 22 2.72 19.02 4.72
N ARG A 23 2.66 18.26 5.83
CA ARG A 23 2.30 18.79 7.17
C ARG A 23 0.99 19.61 7.09
N ASP A 24 0.99 20.80 7.67
CA ASP A 24 -0.15 21.72 7.70
C ASP A 24 -0.13 22.71 6.52
N THR A 25 0.65 22.44 5.48
CA THR A 25 0.69 23.28 4.26
C THR A 25 -0.36 22.83 3.24
N SER A 26 -0.63 23.68 2.24
CA SER A 26 -1.45 23.35 1.08
C SER A 26 -0.68 22.60 -0.03
N ILE A 27 0.61 22.28 0.19
CA ILE A 27 1.43 21.61 -0.82
C ILE A 27 1.03 20.14 -0.90
N ALA A 28 0.32 19.76 -1.97
CA ALA A 28 -0.12 18.39 -2.21
C ALA A 28 1.07 17.48 -2.58
N LEU A 29 1.29 16.44 -1.78
CA LEU A 29 2.27 15.39 -2.03
C LEU A 29 1.66 14.19 -2.76
N GLY A 30 0.33 14.11 -2.81
CA GLY A 30 -0.40 13.03 -3.44
C GLY A 30 -1.83 12.95 -2.91
N TRP A 31 -2.37 11.74 -2.90
CA TRP A 31 -3.72 11.42 -2.48
C TRP A 31 -3.69 10.42 -1.34
N GLN A 32 -4.73 10.39 -0.51
CA GLN A 32 -4.83 9.46 0.61
C GLN A 32 -6.22 8.88 0.78
N VAL A 33 -6.25 7.66 1.32
CA VAL A 33 -7.44 6.93 1.74
C VAL A 33 -7.22 6.36 3.14
N LEU A 34 -8.33 6.18 3.87
CA LEU A 34 -8.36 5.38 5.09
C LEU A 34 -9.06 4.06 4.77
N ALA A 35 -8.35 2.95 4.92
CA ALA A 35 -8.90 1.62 4.68
C ALA A 35 -8.39 0.63 5.73
N HIS A 36 -9.30 -0.17 6.29
CA HIS A 36 -8.97 -1.20 7.28
C HIS A 36 -8.15 -0.69 8.48
N GLY A 37 -8.39 0.54 8.93
CA GLY A 37 -7.65 1.16 10.04
C GLY A 37 -6.23 1.63 9.68
N CYS A 38 -5.85 1.55 8.41
CA CYS A 38 -4.59 2.07 7.88
C CYS A 38 -4.85 3.31 7.03
N GLU A 39 -4.06 4.35 7.26
CA GLU A 39 -3.95 5.47 6.34
C GLU A 39 -2.89 5.14 5.31
N LEU A 40 -3.24 5.34 4.04
CA LEU A 40 -2.35 5.16 2.91
C LEU A 40 -2.38 6.46 2.10
N ALA A 41 -1.19 6.98 1.79
CA ALA A 41 -1.02 8.03 0.81
C ALA A 41 -0.16 7.55 -0.36
N TRP A 42 -0.55 7.92 -1.57
CA TRP A 42 0.16 7.59 -2.81
C TRP A 42 0.27 8.79 -3.74
N ARG A 43 1.16 8.66 -4.74
CA ARG A 43 1.25 9.58 -5.87
C ARG A 43 1.60 8.81 -7.13
N CYS A 44 0.84 9.00 -8.21
CA CYS A 44 1.25 8.56 -9.54
C CYS A 44 2.23 9.57 -10.16
N ASP A 45 3.33 9.06 -10.72
CA ASP A 45 4.36 9.83 -11.44
C ASP A 45 4.75 9.06 -12.71
N GLY A 46 4.11 9.42 -13.83
CA GLY A 46 4.12 8.58 -15.03
C GLY A 46 3.52 7.20 -14.76
N GLU A 47 4.26 6.15 -15.09
CA GLU A 47 3.89 4.76 -14.80
C GLU A 47 4.15 4.35 -13.34
N ARG A 48 4.87 5.18 -12.57
CA ARG A 48 5.31 4.85 -11.23
C ARG A 48 4.26 5.22 -10.18
N VAL A 49 3.91 4.27 -9.31
CA VAL A 49 3.07 4.53 -8.13
C VAL A 49 3.94 4.63 -6.89
N TRP A 50 4.07 5.83 -6.32
CA TRP A 50 4.81 6.07 -5.10
C TRP A 50 3.93 5.85 -3.87
N ILE A 51 4.38 5.05 -2.91
CA ILE A 51 3.84 4.96 -1.55
C ILE A 51 4.48 6.09 -0.75
N VAL A 52 3.71 7.17 -0.58
CA VAL A 52 4.15 8.38 0.15
C VAL A 52 4.05 8.14 1.66
N MET A 53 3.01 7.44 2.11
CA MET A 53 2.81 7.12 3.51
C MET A 53 1.96 5.86 3.64
N LEU A 54 2.31 4.99 4.58
CA LEU A 54 1.46 3.91 5.04
C LEU A 54 1.61 3.79 6.55
N ARG A 55 0.55 4.04 7.31
CA ARG A 55 0.59 3.92 8.78
C ARG A 55 -0.73 3.41 9.34
N ARG A 56 -0.67 2.73 10.48
CA ARG A 56 -1.86 2.41 11.27
C ARG A 56 -2.37 3.65 11.99
N ARG A 57 -3.69 3.85 11.97
CA ARG A 57 -4.33 4.92 12.73
C ARG A 57 -4.44 4.59 14.22
N GLN A 58 -4.47 3.30 14.59
CA GLN A 58 -4.47 2.85 15.98
C GLN A 58 -3.51 1.66 16.15
N ALA A 59 -2.57 1.76 17.08
CA ALA A 59 -1.54 0.73 17.31
C ALA A 59 -2.08 -0.55 18.01
N ARG A 60 -3.27 -0.50 18.62
CA ARG A 60 -3.76 -1.52 19.57
C ARG A 60 -5.04 -2.25 19.19
N SER A 61 -5.62 -2.03 18.00
CA SER A 61 -6.72 -2.90 17.53
C SER A 61 -6.13 -4.22 17.03
N GLY A 62 -6.44 -5.31 17.73
CA GLY A 62 -5.93 -6.65 17.43
C GLY A 62 -6.22 -7.12 16.00
N LEU A 63 -5.37 -8.04 15.51
CA LEU A 63 -5.49 -8.91 14.32
C LEU A 63 -5.92 -8.33 12.96
N ALA A 64 -6.16 -7.02 12.81
CA ALA A 64 -6.37 -6.43 11.49
C ALA A 64 -5.06 -6.55 10.68
N ASN A 65 -5.15 -7.07 9.45
CA ASN A 65 -4.00 -7.23 8.58
C ASN A 65 -3.33 -5.85 8.30
N PRO A 66 -2.10 -5.58 8.79
CA PRO A 66 -1.45 -4.28 8.62
C PRO A 66 -1.25 -3.89 7.16
N PHE A 67 -1.24 -4.88 6.26
CA PHE A 67 -0.97 -4.70 4.84
C PHE A 67 -2.24 -4.56 4.00
N ALA A 68 -3.43 -4.53 4.61
CA ALA A 68 -4.69 -4.47 3.87
C ALA A 68 -4.79 -3.23 2.96
N ALA A 69 -4.31 -2.06 3.41
CA ALA A 69 -4.27 -0.87 2.57
C ALA A 69 -3.23 -0.99 1.43
N LEU A 70 -2.11 -1.66 1.65
CA LEU A 70 -1.12 -1.94 0.59
C LEU A 70 -1.71 -2.83 -0.50
N TYR A 71 -2.53 -3.82 -0.13
CA TYR A 71 -3.23 -4.64 -1.11
C TYR A 71 -4.21 -3.85 -1.95
N LEU A 72 -4.97 -2.95 -1.33
CA LEU A 72 -5.91 -2.10 -2.07
C LEU A 72 -5.16 -1.23 -3.10
N LEU A 73 -3.98 -0.70 -2.73
CA LEU A 73 -3.17 0.04 -3.69
C LEU A 73 -2.65 -0.84 -4.84
N ALA A 74 -2.22 -2.06 -4.52
CA ALA A 74 -1.76 -3.01 -5.53
C ALA A 74 -2.91 -3.42 -6.47
N GLU A 75 -4.12 -3.63 -5.96
CA GLU A 75 -5.31 -3.94 -6.76
C GLU A 75 -5.70 -2.75 -7.65
N ALA A 76 -5.72 -1.53 -7.10
CA ALA A 76 -5.94 -0.32 -7.89
C ALA A 76 -4.92 -0.18 -9.01
N THR A 77 -3.64 -0.38 -8.68
CA THR A 77 -2.54 -0.28 -9.64
C THR A 77 -2.66 -1.35 -10.73
N LEU A 78 -2.97 -2.59 -10.35
CA LEU A 78 -3.15 -3.70 -11.28
C LEU A 78 -4.31 -3.46 -12.24
N ASP A 79 -5.48 -3.08 -11.71
CA ASP A 79 -6.71 -2.91 -12.48
C ASP A 79 -6.65 -1.69 -13.39
N THR A 80 -5.95 -0.62 -12.96
CA THR A 80 -5.93 0.66 -13.68
C THR A 80 -4.71 0.82 -14.58
N LEU A 81 -3.53 0.40 -14.13
CA LEU A 81 -2.25 0.65 -14.82
C LEU A 81 -1.60 -0.62 -15.36
N GLY A 82 -2.13 -1.80 -15.00
CA GLY A 82 -1.70 -3.09 -15.53
C GLY A 82 -0.68 -3.84 -14.67
N PRO A 83 -0.40 -5.10 -15.02
CA PRO A 83 0.32 -6.05 -14.15
C PRO A 83 1.81 -5.79 -13.99
N ARG A 84 2.43 -5.09 -14.95
CA ARG A 84 3.86 -4.77 -14.92
C ARG A 84 4.20 -3.60 -14.01
N GLN A 85 3.19 -2.92 -13.47
CA GLN A 85 3.40 -1.73 -12.67
C GLN A 85 3.87 -2.05 -11.27
N ARG A 86 4.65 -1.10 -10.75
CA ARG A 86 5.40 -1.27 -9.50
C ARG A 86 5.03 -0.17 -8.51
N LEU A 87 4.90 -0.57 -7.25
CA LEU A 87 4.73 0.32 -6.11
C LEU A 87 6.10 0.61 -5.51
N TYR A 88 6.41 1.87 -5.26
CA TYR A 88 7.71 2.32 -4.79
C TYR A 88 7.59 3.12 -3.52
N GLY A 89 8.34 2.79 -2.48
CA GLY A 89 8.41 3.67 -1.32
C GLY A 89 9.04 3.04 -0.09
N LYS A 90 9.22 3.89 0.92
CA LYS A 90 9.61 3.47 2.25
C LYS A 90 8.37 3.00 2.99
N VAL A 91 8.09 1.70 2.90
CA VAL A 91 6.84 1.14 3.43
C VAL A 91 6.93 0.93 4.95
N LEU A 92 6.47 1.92 5.72
CA LEU A 92 6.47 1.90 7.18
C LEU A 92 5.10 1.50 7.78
N ALA A 93 4.54 0.38 7.31
CA ALA A 93 3.19 -0.09 7.70
C ALA A 93 2.97 -0.24 9.22
N LEU A 94 4.06 -0.33 9.98
CA LEU A 94 4.10 -0.66 11.39
C LEU A 94 4.92 0.37 12.21
N ALA A 95 4.96 1.64 11.80
CA ALA A 95 5.58 2.68 12.63
C ALA A 95 5.00 2.66 14.06
N GLY A 96 5.85 2.53 15.08
CA GLY A 96 5.45 2.37 16.50
C GLY A 96 5.02 0.96 16.92
N SER A 97 5.16 -0.05 16.05
CA SER A 97 5.00 -1.47 16.37
C SER A 97 6.28 -2.02 17.01
N PRO A 98 6.19 -3.03 17.90
CA PRO A 98 7.36 -3.75 18.41
C PRO A 98 8.08 -4.60 17.33
N LEU A 99 7.56 -4.65 16.10
CA LEU A 99 8.20 -5.37 14.99
C LEU A 99 9.37 -4.55 14.42
N PRO A 100 10.62 -5.05 14.51
CA PRO A 100 11.79 -4.35 13.98
C PRO A 100 11.67 -4.12 12.46
N GLY A 101 12.19 -2.99 11.97
CA GLY A 101 12.20 -2.65 10.54
C GLY A 101 12.77 -3.77 9.66
N GLU A 102 13.79 -4.47 10.13
CA GLU A 102 14.41 -5.62 9.45
C GLU A 102 13.45 -6.80 9.25
N ARG A 103 12.57 -7.09 10.23
CA ARG A 103 11.57 -8.16 10.06
C ARG A 103 10.55 -7.78 9.01
N MET A 104 10.22 -6.49 8.90
CA MET A 104 9.32 -5.97 7.88
C MET A 104 9.97 -5.96 6.49
N ALA A 105 11.25 -5.60 6.39
CA ALA A 105 12.04 -5.70 5.16
C ALA A 105 12.13 -7.16 4.67
N ARG A 106 12.47 -8.10 5.57
CA ARG A 106 12.49 -9.54 5.28
C ARG A 106 11.11 -10.04 4.87
N PHE A 107 10.05 -9.53 5.49
CA PHE A 107 8.69 -9.83 5.11
C PHE A 107 8.40 -9.36 3.69
N TYR A 108 8.66 -8.11 3.31
CA TYR A 108 8.45 -7.64 1.93
C TYR A 108 9.28 -8.44 0.91
N ARG A 109 10.59 -8.63 1.14
CA ARG A 109 11.44 -9.39 0.22
C ARG A 109 10.92 -10.82 0.00
N ARG A 110 10.58 -11.53 1.08
CA ARG A 110 10.06 -12.91 1.00
C ARG A 110 8.63 -12.99 0.45
N TRP A 111 7.81 -11.97 0.70
CA TRP A 111 6.35 -12.03 0.51
C TRP A 111 5.84 -11.35 -0.74
N THR A 112 6.60 -10.47 -1.36
CA THR A 112 6.19 -9.83 -2.62
C THR A 112 7.28 -9.92 -3.67
N GLY A 113 8.44 -10.51 -3.33
CA GLY A 113 9.64 -10.46 -4.15
C GLY A 113 10.19 -9.03 -4.23
N ALA A 114 9.97 -8.22 -3.20
CA ALA A 114 10.37 -6.82 -3.22
C ALA A 114 11.86 -6.66 -3.51
N ALA A 115 12.19 -5.79 -4.47
CA ALA A 115 13.56 -5.31 -4.62
C ALA A 115 13.79 -4.17 -3.61
N GLU A 116 15.03 -4.03 -3.14
CA GLU A 116 15.46 -2.95 -2.25
C GLU A 116 16.52 -2.10 -2.99
N PRO A 117 16.11 -1.18 -3.87
CA PRO A 117 17.03 -0.38 -4.67
C PRO A 117 17.92 0.56 -3.84
N ALA A 118 17.47 0.91 -2.64
CA ALA A 118 18.24 1.69 -1.65
C ALA A 118 17.80 1.27 -0.25
N ASP A 119 18.65 1.48 0.76
CA ASP A 119 18.38 1.05 2.14
C ASP A 119 17.03 1.58 2.65
N GLY A 120 16.13 0.65 3.00
CA GLY A 120 14.78 0.94 3.48
C GLY A 120 13.78 1.39 2.42
N TRP A 121 14.13 1.40 1.13
CA TRP A 121 13.23 1.67 0.00
C TRP A 121 12.86 0.37 -0.70
N PHE A 122 11.56 0.13 -0.88
CA PHE A 122 11.07 -1.11 -1.49
C PHE A 122 10.35 -0.83 -2.81
N GLU A 123 10.56 -1.73 -3.76
CA GLU A 123 9.88 -1.80 -5.04
C GLU A 123 9.08 -3.11 -5.12
N LEU A 124 7.78 -3.01 -5.38
CA LEU A 124 6.82 -4.11 -5.31
C LEU A 124 6.06 -4.24 -6.63
N GLU A 125 6.13 -5.38 -7.31
CA GLU A 125 5.29 -5.63 -8.49
C GLU A 125 3.82 -5.84 -8.09
N ALA A 126 2.91 -5.00 -8.59
CA ALA A 126 1.50 -4.97 -8.17
C ALA A 126 0.82 -6.34 -8.36
N GLY A 127 1.05 -7.00 -9.50
CA GLY A 127 0.51 -8.33 -9.77
C GLY A 127 0.97 -9.40 -8.76
N ARG A 128 2.22 -9.34 -8.29
CA ARG A 128 2.74 -10.27 -7.27
C ARG A 128 2.10 -10.04 -5.90
N VAL A 129 1.86 -8.78 -5.54
CA VAL A 129 1.18 -8.43 -4.28
C VAL A 129 -0.25 -8.99 -4.26
N VAL A 130 -0.98 -8.87 -5.37
CA VAL A 130 -2.36 -9.36 -5.49
C VAL A 130 -2.44 -10.89 -5.51
N THR A 131 -1.61 -11.56 -6.31
CA THR A 131 -1.60 -13.04 -6.40
C THR A 131 -1.29 -13.71 -5.06
N GLN A 132 -0.42 -13.13 -4.24
CA GLN A 132 -0.12 -13.68 -2.90
C GLN A 132 -1.25 -13.47 -1.87
N ARG A 133 -2.05 -12.39 -1.98
CA ARG A 133 -3.30 -12.25 -1.19
C ARG A 133 -4.25 -13.40 -1.49
N SER A 134 -4.39 -13.75 -2.77
CA SER A 134 -5.25 -14.84 -3.23
C SER A 134 -4.74 -16.21 -2.77
N LEU A 135 -3.42 -16.45 -2.78
CA LEU A 135 -2.82 -17.69 -2.25
C LEU A 135 -3.05 -17.84 -0.73
N ARG A 136 -2.97 -16.75 0.05
CA ARG A 136 -3.28 -16.80 1.50
C ARG A 136 -4.76 -17.01 1.79
N LYS A 137 -5.67 -16.46 0.97
CA LYS A 137 -7.11 -16.78 1.09
C LYS A 137 -7.37 -18.26 0.84
N ARG A 138 -6.66 -18.88 -0.12
CA ARG A 138 -6.75 -20.32 -0.41
C ARG A 138 -6.08 -21.23 0.63
N GLN A 139 -5.07 -20.73 1.35
CA GLN A 139 -4.38 -21.47 2.43
C GLN A 139 -5.07 -21.41 3.80
N LYS A 140 -6.10 -20.58 3.97
CA LYS A 140 -7.06 -20.80 5.04
C LYS A 140 -8.05 -21.85 4.53
N PRO A 141 -7.97 -23.13 4.92
CA PRO A 141 -9.11 -24.00 4.71
C PRO A 141 -10.29 -23.38 5.46
N ASP A 142 -11.47 -23.38 4.84
CA ASP A 142 -12.71 -23.19 5.57
C ASP A 142 -12.71 -24.20 6.71
N ARG A 143 -12.48 -23.71 7.93
CA ARG A 143 -12.89 -24.44 9.13
C ARG A 143 -14.40 -24.24 9.21
N ALA A 144 -15.12 -25.08 8.47
CA ALA A 144 -16.47 -25.49 8.81
C ALA A 144 -16.44 -26.31 10.10
#